data_AF-A0AAE0ECH8-F1
#
_entry.id   AF-A0AAE0ECH8-F1
#
_cell.length_a   1.000
_cell.length_b   1.000
_cell.length_c   1.000
_cell.angle_alpha   90.00
_cell.angle_beta   90.00
_cell.angle_gamma   90.00
#
_symmetry.space_group_name_H-M   'P 1'
#
loop_
_entity.id
_entity.type
_entity.pdbx_description
1 polymer ?
#
loop_
_entity_poly.entity_id
_entity_poly.type
_entity_poly.pdbx_seq_one_letter_code
_entity_poly.pdbx_strand_id
1 'polypeptide(L)'
;MPMPDITNKLPGSTFLPRTTVNKIPFSSTELSAMKEIFNASDNSAMECIIKDALKDCERKSNQGETKRCVASAEDMIDFATSILGRDVALRINENYEGSK
;
A
#
# COMPACT_ATOMS: atom_id res chain seq x y z
N MET A 1 11.25 -9.77 8.60
CA MET A 1 11.78 -8.74 7.67
C MET A 1 12.61 -7.75 8.47
N PRO A 2 13.84 -7.39 8.04
CA PRO A 2 14.57 -6.30 8.69
C PRO A 2 13.77 -5.00 8.54
N MET A 3 13.69 -4.22 9.61
CA MET A 3 12.96 -2.96 9.62
C MET A 3 13.64 -1.99 8.63
N PRO A 4 12.92 -1.39 7.66
CA PRO A 4 13.52 -0.47 6.70
C PRO A 4 14.10 0.75 7.42
N ASP A 5 15.23 1.25 6.93
CA ASP A 5 15.87 2.47 7.39
C ASP A 5 14.92 3.66 7.12
N ILE A 6 14.36 4.22 8.20
CA ILE A 6 13.39 5.34 8.15
C ILE A 6 14.06 6.71 7.96
N THR A 7 15.39 6.76 7.87
CA THR A 7 16.10 8.02 7.64
C THR A 7 15.82 8.56 6.23
N ASN A 8 15.60 9.87 6.14
CA ASN A 8 15.17 10.73 5.02
C ASN A 8 15.75 10.46 3.62
N LYS A 9 15.52 9.27 3.04
CA LYS A 9 16.02 8.89 1.71
C LYS A 9 14.92 8.72 0.67
N LEU A 10 13.67 8.86 1.08
CA LEU A 10 12.53 8.83 0.15
C LEU A 10 12.33 10.26 -0.38
N PRO A 11 12.46 10.51 -1.69
CA PRO A 11 12.05 11.80 -2.27
C PRO A 11 10.59 12.07 -1.89
N GLY A 12 10.22 13.34 -1.70
CA GLY A 12 8.90 13.76 -1.20
C GLY A 12 7.79 12.83 -1.71
N SER A 13 7.30 11.97 -0.82
CA SER A 13 6.49 10.83 -1.22
C SER A 13 5.09 11.33 -1.56
N THR A 14 4.76 11.27 -2.85
CA THR A 14 3.40 11.53 -3.32
C THR A 14 2.67 10.19 -3.45
N PHE A 15 1.44 10.13 -2.94
CA PHE A 15 0.59 8.98 -3.21
C PHE A 15 0.29 8.91 -4.71
N LEU A 16 0.27 7.69 -5.25
CA LEU A 16 -0.17 7.49 -6.62
C LEU A 16 -1.68 7.78 -6.73
N PRO A 17 -2.12 8.60 -7.70
CA PRO A 17 -3.55 8.79 -7.97
C PRO A 17 -4.22 7.47 -8.36
N ARG A 18 -5.51 7.32 -8.06
CA ARG A 18 -6.33 6.14 -8.42
C ARG A 18 -6.25 5.82 -9.92
N THR A 19 -6.15 6.84 -10.77
CA THR A 19 -6.02 6.66 -12.23
C THR A 19 -4.71 5.98 -12.65
N THR A 20 -3.63 6.16 -11.89
CA THR A 20 -2.35 5.48 -12.10
C THR A 20 -2.39 4.09 -11.47
N VAL A 21 -2.91 3.99 -10.25
CA VAL A 21 -2.99 2.74 -9.50
C VAL A 21 -3.85 1.70 -10.21
N ASN A 22 -4.96 2.09 -10.83
CA ASN A 22 -5.83 1.17 -11.57
C ASN A 22 -5.15 0.51 -12.78
N LYS A 23 -3.99 1.01 -13.22
CA LYS A 23 -3.17 0.39 -14.28
C LYS A 23 -2.19 -0.64 -13.73
N ILE A 24 -2.01 -0.69 -12.41
CA ILE A 24 -1.17 -1.65 -11.72
C ILE A 24 -2.10 -2.75 -11.19
N PRO A 25 -1.96 -4.00 -11.68
CA PRO A 25 -2.86 -5.08 -11.31
C PRO A 25 -2.48 -5.64 -9.93
N PHE A 26 -2.81 -4.86 -8.88
CA PHE A 26 -2.47 -5.19 -7.49
C PHE A 26 -3.41 -6.27 -6.92
N SER A 27 -3.12 -7.53 -7.26
CA SER A 27 -3.81 -8.71 -6.73
C SER A 27 -2.89 -9.93 -6.71
N SER A 28 -3.11 -10.85 -5.76
CA SER A 28 -2.43 -12.15 -5.74
C SER A 28 -2.66 -12.99 -7.01
N THR A 29 -3.81 -12.79 -7.68
CA THR A 29 -4.14 -13.47 -8.95
C THR A 29 -3.33 -12.96 -10.14
N GLU A 30 -2.83 -11.72 -10.07
CA GLU A 30 -2.13 -11.01 -11.14
C GLU A 30 -0.62 -10.88 -10.86
N LEU A 31 -0.07 -11.80 -10.06
CA LEU A 31 1.33 -11.76 -9.64
C LEU A 31 2.31 -11.71 -10.81
N SER A 32 2.01 -12.39 -11.93
CA SER A 32 2.87 -12.40 -13.10
C SER A 32 3.03 -11.00 -13.70
N ALA A 33 1.92 -10.28 -13.88
CA ALA A 33 1.95 -8.90 -14.40
C ALA A 33 2.68 -7.96 -13.44
N MET A 34 2.54 -8.19 -12.13
CA MET A 34 3.27 -7.44 -11.11
C MET A 34 4.78 -7.65 -11.20
N LYS A 35 5.21 -8.90 -11.41
CA LYS A 35 6.63 -9.23 -11.58
C LYS A 35 7.23 -8.53 -12.80
N GLU A 36 6.49 -8.44 -13.90
CA GLU A 36 6.91 -7.70 -15.08
C GLU A 36 7.07 -6.19 -14.79
N ILE A 37 6.09 -5.57 -14.13
CA ILE A 37 6.14 -4.13 -13.78
C ILE A 37 7.34 -3.81 -12.90
N PHE A 38 7.64 -4.67 -11.92
CA PHE A 38 8.74 -4.47 -10.99
C PHE A 38 10.08 -5.11 -11.43
N ASN A 39 10.13 -5.70 -12.64
CA ASN A 39 11.28 -6.46 -13.14
C ASN A 39 11.80 -7.51 -12.13
N ALA A 40 10.88 -8.21 -11.46
CA ALA A 40 11.20 -9.22 -10.48
C ALA A 40 11.40 -10.59 -11.16
N SER A 41 12.59 -11.15 -11.05
CA SER A 41 12.87 -12.51 -11.52
C SER A 41 12.26 -13.58 -10.61
N ASP A 42 12.13 -14.80 -11.15
CA ASP A 42 11.63 -15.96 -10.42
C ASP A 42 12.46 -16.24 -9.17
N ASN A 43 11.78 -16.44 -8.04
CA ASN A 43 12.36 -16.68 -6.71
C ASN A 43 13.31 -15.58 -6.22
N SER A 44 13.20 -14.37 -6.79
CA SER A 44 13.96 -13.22 -6.32
C SER A 44 13.46 -12.71 -4.97
N ALA A 45 14.33 -11.97 -4.27
CA ALA A 45 13.91 -11.23 -3.08
C ALA A 45 12.74 -10.28 -3.37
N MET A 46 12.72 -9.66 -4.57
CA MET A 46 11.63 -8.78 -4.99
C MET A 46 10.31 -9.53 -5.16
N GLU A 47 10.31 -10.71 -5.79
CA GLU A 47 9.11 -11.54 -5.89
C GLU A 47 8.57 -11.93 -4.51
N CYS A 48 9.44 -12.30 -3.58
CA CYS A 48 9.04 -12.61 -2.21
C CYS A 48 8.39 -11.39 -1.53
N ILE A 49 8.97 -10.20 -1.67
CA ILE A 49 8.40 -8.96 -1.12
C ILE A 49 7.01 -8.68 -1.70
N ILE A 50 6.84 -8.82 -3.02
CA ILE A 50 5.54 -8.62 -3.68
C ILE A 50 4.51 -9.63 -3.15
N LYS A 51 4.87 -10.92 -3.07
CA LYS A 51 3.99 -11.97 -2.55
C LYS A 51 3.58 -11.72 -1.11
N ASP A 52 4.53 -11.36 -0.25
CA ASP A 52 4.28 -11.10 1.16
C ASP A 52 3.38 -9.86 1.33
N ALA A 53 3.64 -8.78 0.58
CA ALA A 53 2.80 -7.58 0.61
C ALA A 53 1.35 -7.87 0.19
N LEU A 54 1.15 -8.63 -0.88
CA LEU A 54 -0.20 -9.02 -1.34
C LEU A 54 -0.90 -9.91 -0.32
N LYS A 55 -0.19 -10.93 0.18
CA LYS A 55 -0.71 -11.84 1.19
C LYS A 55 -1.14 -11.07 2.43
N ASP A 56 -0.32 -10.13 2.90
CA ASP A 56 -0.65 -9.31 4.05
C ASP A 56 -1.80 -8.37 3.76
N CYS A 57 -1.90 -7.78 2.58
CA CYS A 57 -3.00 -6.89 2.21
C CYS A 57 -4.34 -7.63 2.13
N GLU A 58 -4.37 -8.76 1.42
CA GLU A 58 -5.56 -9.58 1.17
C GLU A 58 -5.90 -10.54 2.33
N ARG A 59 -5.02 -10.67 3.34
CA ARG A 59 -5.30 -11.49 4.52
C ARG A 59 -6.60 -11.06 5.18
N LYS A 60 -7.44 -12.06 5.48
CA LYS A 60 -8.69 -11.91 6.25
C LYS A 60 -8.47 -11.03 7.49
N SER A 61 -9.44 -10.16 7.75
CA SER A 61 -9.42 -9.31 8.93
C SER A 61 -9.38 -10.13 10.22
N ASN A 62 -8.77 -9.57 11.26
CA ASN A 62 -8.81 -10.16 12.59
C ASN A 62 -10.21 -9.99 13.20
N GLN A 63 -10.49 -10.76 14.24
CA GLN A 63 -11.76 -10.64 14.95
C GLN A 63 -11.89 -9.22 15.56
N GLY A 64 -13.00 -8.54 15.25
CA GLY A 64 -13.25 -7.17 15.67
C GLY A 64 -12.61 -6.09 14.78
N GLU A 65 -11.88 -6.48 13.73
CA GLU A 65 -11.26 -5.54 12.78
C GLU A 65 -12.05 -5.51 11.46
N THR A 66 -12.27 -4.30 10.93
CA THR A 66 -12.67 -4.12 9.53
C THR A 66 -11.43 -3.73 8.74
N LYS A 67 -11.08 -4.54 7.74
CA LYS A 67 -9.89 -4.33 6.92
C LYS A 67 -10.26 -4.37 5.45
N ARG A 68 -9.64 -3.48 4.66
CA ARG A 68 -9.72 -3.45 3.21
C ARG A 68 -8.35 -3.20 2.62
N CYS A 69 -7.95 -4.02 1.65
CA CYS A 69 -6.77 -3.74 0.84
C CYS A 69 -7.10 -2.58 -0.11
N VAL A 70 -6.33 -1.50 -0.03
CA VAL A 70 -6.48 -0.30 -0.86
C VAL A 70 -5.14 0.06 -1.46
N ALA A 71 -5.14 0.56 -2.69
CA ALA A 71 -3.92 0.81 -3.44
C ALA A 71 -3.68 2.31 -3.73
N SER A 72 -4.65 3.18 -3.41
CA SER A 72 -4.54 4.63 -3.51
C SER A 72 -5.01 5.33 -2.23
N ALA A 73 -4.55 6.56 -2.03
CA ALA A 73 -5.02 7.41 -0.94
C ALA A 73 -6.52 7.74 -1.05
N GLU A 74 -7.02 7.87 -2.27
CA GLU A 74 -8.44 8.12 -2.55
C GLU A 74 -9.29 6.91 -2.10
N ASP A 75 -8.84 5.68 -2.38
CA ASP A 75 -9.52 4.47 -1.89
C ASP A 75 -9.44 4.34 -0.37
N MET A 76 -8.34 4.80 0.24
CA MET A 76 -8.22 4.84 1.70
C MET A 76 -9.22 5.83 2.32
N ILE A 77 -9.44 7.00 1.71
CA ILE A 77 -10.45 7.97 2.15
C ILE A 77 -11.86 7.36 2.00
N ASP A 78 -12.16 6.72 0.86
CA ASP A 78 -13.46 6.07 0.66
C ASP A 78 -13.70 4.96 1.69
N PHE A 79 -12.67 4.18 2.01
CA PHE A 79 -12.75 3.18 3.07
C PHE A 79 -12.97 3.83 4.45
N ALA A 80 -12.16 4.81 4.82
CA ALA A 80 -12.26 5.48 6.12
C ALA A 80 -13.63 6.14 6.30
N THR A 81 -14.13 6.83 5.27
CA THR A 81 -15.44 7.50 5.32
C THR A 81 -16.60 6.51 5.39
N SER A 82 -16.46 5.31 4.83
CA SER A 82 -17.47 4.25 4.95
C SER A 82 -17.62 3.69 6.37
N ILE A 83 -16.57 3.81 7.20
CA ILE A 83 -16.55 3.26 8.57
C ILE A 83 -16.72 4.36 9.62
N LEU A 84 -16.05 5.50 9.44
CA LEU A 84 -15.98 6.59 10.42
C LEU A 84 -16.97 7.74 10.12
N GLY A 85 -17.59 7.74 8.94
CA GLY A 85 -18.42 8.85 8.47
C GLY A 85 -17.62 9.90 7.68
N ARG A 86 -18.26 11.02 7.32
CA ARG A 86 -17.69 11.99 6.38
C ARG A 86 -16.64 12.94 6.99
N ASP A 87 -16.48 12.94 8.30
CA ASP A 87 -15.55 13.82 9.00
C ASP A 87 -14.17 13.14 9.16
N VAL A 88 -13.49 12.96 8.01
CA VAL A 88 -12.17 12.35 7.94
C VAL A 88 -11.25 13.24 7.12
N ALA A 89 -10.04 13.48 7.62
CA ALA A 89 -9.00 14.22 6.92
C ALA A 89 -7.76 13.35 6.69
N LEU A 90 -7.32 13.26 5.44
CA LEU A 90 -6.02 12.70 5.10
C LEU A 90 -4.93 13.75 5.31
N ARG A 91 -3.85 13.39 6.02
CA ARG A 91 -2.67 14.24 6.21
C ARG A 91 -1.41 13.51 5.77
N ILE A 92 -0.48 14.24 5.20
CA ILE A 92 0.84 13.78 4.82
C ILE A 92 1.84 14.62 5.59
N ASN A 93 2.80 13.99 6.24
CA ASN A 93 3.88 14.72 6.90
C ASN A 93 4.98 15.03 5.88
N GLU A 94 5.58 16.21 5.99
CA GLU A 94 6.72 16.61 5.16
C GLU A 94 8.02 15.86 5.53
N ASN A 95 8.06 15.28 6.74
CA ASN A 95 9.19 14.50 7.24
C ASN A 95 8.75 13.37 8.20
N TYR A 96 9.70 12.55 8.62
CA TYR A 96 9.52 11.46 9.59
C TYR A 96 9.62 11.93 11.05
N GLU A 97 9.90 13.21 11.31
CA GLU A 97 10.03 13.76 12.67
C GLU A 97 8.67 13.92 13.37
N GLY A 98 7.56 13.73 12.63
CA GLY A 98 6.20 13.83 13.15
C GLY A 98 5.75 15.29 13.36
N SER A 99 4.50 15.48 13.76
CA SER A 99 4.07 16.81 14.23
C SER A 99 4.63 17.05 15.63
N LYS A 100 5.16 18.26 15.87
CA LYS A 100 5.47 18.73 17.22
C LYS A 100 4.25 18.66 18.15
#